data_AF-A0AAW5EJ55-F1
#
_entry.id   AF-A0AAW5EJ55-F1
#
_cell.length_a   1.000
_cell.length_b   1.000
_cell.length_c   1.000
_cell.angle_alpha   90.00
_cell.angle_beta   90.00
_cell.angle_gamma   90.00
#
_symmetry.space_group_name_H-M   'P 1'
#
loop_
_entity.id
_entity.type
_entity.pdbx_description
1 polymer ?
#
loop_
_entity_poly.entity_id
_entity_poly.type
_entity_poly.pdbx_seq_one_letter_code
_entity_poly.pdbx_strand_id
1 'polypeptide(L)'
;ENVIGRKSMTNSVDTFKGKWKFVGYMGLLGSFGIMAYYMVLGGWVFVYVFELIIGNFDLSHTVTKDFTEYFFNEKISFNPLGVGIFTTLFVLINYIILRRGIIDGIEKSVKFLMPLL
;
A
#
# COMPACT_ATOMS: atom_id res chain seq x y z
N GLU A 1 22.73 -0.28 -4.41
CA GLU A 1 22.07 0.07 -3.13
C GLU A 1 22.51 -0.84 -1.97
N ASN A 2 22.39 -2.17 -2.07
CA ASN A 2 22.77 -3.10 -0.99
C ASN A 2 24.19 -2.89 -0.40
N VAL A 3 25.22 -2.77 -1.24
CA VAL A 3 26.61 -2.56 -0.77
C VAL A 3 26.76 -1.22 -0.05
N ILE A 4 26.13 -0.18 -0.58
CA ILE A 4 26.20 1.17 -0.04
C ILE A 4 25.52 1.23 1.33
N GLY A 5 24.29 0.71 1.45
CA GLY A 5 23.53 0.72 2.70
C GLY A 5 24.16 -0.12 3.80
N ARG A 6 24.68 -1.32 3.48
CA ARG A 6 25.38 -2.16 4.46
C ARG A 6 26.68 -1.53 4.98
N LYS A 7 27.36 -0.76 4.14
CA LYS A 7 28.59 -0.05 4.52
C LYS A 7 28.29 1.21 5.34
N SER A 8 27.23 1.95 5.00
CA SER A 8 26.89 3.20 5.68
C SER A 8 26.19 2.99 7.03
N MET A 9 25.33 1.97 7.14
CA MET A 9 24.49 1.71 8.34
C MET A 9 23.68 2.95 8.78
N THR A 10 23.35 3.82 7.83
CA THR A 10 22.54 5.03 8.03
C THR A 10 21.31 5.02 7.13
N ASN A 11 20.40 5.98 7.32
CA ASN A 11 19.22 6.12 6.47
C ASN A 11 19.57 6.44 5.00
N SER A 12 18.56 6.38 4.12
CA SER A 12 18.70 6.56 2.67
C SER A 12 19.24 7.93 2.25
N VAL A 13 19.12 8.95 3.08
CA VAL A 13 19.58 10.31 2.80
C VAL A 13 21.01 10.53 3.29
N ASP A 14 21.29 10.20 4.56
CA ASP A 14 22.59 10.43 5.19
C ASP A 14 23.68 9.46 4.72
N THR A 15 23.27 8.39 4.02
CA THR A 15 24.18 7.52 3.29
C THR A 15 24.96 8.27 2.21
N PHE A 16 24.36 9.31 1.60
CA PHE A 16 25.02 10.15 0.59
C PHE A 16 25.54 11.45 1.19
N LYS A 17 26.80 11.83 0.88
CA LYS A 17 27.46 13.02 1.44
C LYS A 17 27.77 14.07 0.37
N GLY A 18 27.89 15.33 0.80
CA GLY A 18 28.20 16.46 -0.09
C GLY A 18 27.15 16.61 -1.19
N LYS A 19 27.61 16.82 -2.44
CA LYS A 19 26.74 17.01 -3.61
C LYS A 19 25.83 15.81 -3.90
N TRP A 20 26.20 14.61 -3.47
CA TRP A 20 25.41 13.40 -3.67
C TRP A 20 24.20 13.29 -2.74
N LYS A 21 24.11 14.11 -1.69
CA LYS A 21 22.97 14.10 -0.76
C LYS A 21 21.63 14.38 -1.46
N PHE A 22 21.66 15.12 -2.58
CA PHE A 22 20.49 15.35 -3.43
C PHE A 22 19.86 14.05 -3.96
N VAL A 23 20.66 13.03 -4.29
CA VAL A 23 20.15 11.72 -4.74
C VAL A 23 19.32 11.05 -3.65
N GLY A 24 19.77 11.13 -2.40
CA GLY A 24 19.01 10.62 -1.25
C GLY A 24 17.65 11.31 -1.10
N TYR A 25 17.62 12.64 -1.25
CA TYR A 25 16.36 13.40 -1.20
C TYR A 25 15.43 13.12 -2.38
N MET A 26 15.97 12.94 -3.60
CA MET A 26 15.16 12.52 -4.75
C MET A 26 14.51 11.16 -4.52
N GLY A 27 15.26 10.20 -3.95
CA GLY A 27 14.73 8.89 -3.57
C GLY A 27 13.61 9.01 -2.54
N LEU A 28 13.81 9.81 -1.49
CA LEU A 28 12.80 10.06 -0.45
C LEU A 28 11.51 10.66 -1.03
N LEU A 29 11.62 11.68 -1.89
CA LEU A 29 10.47 12.32 -2.54
C LEU A 29 9.75 11.34 -3.48
N GLY A 30 10.49 10.55 -4.26
CA GLY A 30 9.93 9.52 -5.12
C GLY A 30 9.17 8.46 -4.34
N SER A 31 9.78 7.92 -3.27
CA SER A 31 9.12 6.95 -2.39
C SER A 31 7.88 7.51 -1.71
N PHE A 32 7.90 8.78 -1.30
CA PHE A 32 6.73 9.45 -0.73
C PHE A 32 5.59 9.56 -1.74
N GLY A 33 5.88 9.97 -2.98
CA GLY A 33 4.87 10.07 -4.04
C GLY A 33 4.24 8.72 -4.40
N ILE A 34 5.08 7.68 -4.54
CA ILE A 34 4.61 6.31 -4.78
C ILE A 34 3.73 5.84 -3.61
N MET A 35 4.19 6.02 -2.38
CA MET A 35 3.42 5.64 -1.19
C MET A 35 2.04 6.32 -1.16
N ALA A 36 1.96 7.61 -1.44
CA ALA A 36 0.68 8.33 -1.43
C ALA A 36 -0.36 7.71 -2.39
N TYR A 37 0.08 7.33 -3.59
CA TYR A 37 -0.78 6.66 -4.58
C TYR A 37 -1.16 5.23 -4.16
N TYR A 38 -0.18 4.43 -3.73
CA TYR A 38 -0.39 3.02 -3.39
C TYR A 38 -1.26 2.82 -2.14
N MET A 39 -1.28 3.77 -1.21
CA MET A 39 -2.18 3.70 -0.05
C MET A 39 -3.66 3.73 -0.49
N VAL A 40 -3.99 4.55 -1.49
CA VAL A 40 -5.37 4.64 -2.03
C VAL A 40 -5.73 3.37 -2.80
N LEU A 41 -4.81 2.84 -3.63
CA LEU A 41 -5.03 1.57 -4.31
C LEU A 41 -5.25 0.41 -3.34
N GLY A 42 -4.50 0.36 -2.23
CA GLY A 42 -4.72 -0.61 -1.17
C GLY A 42 -6.13 -0.49 -0.56
N GLY A 43 -6.62 0.74 -0.40
CA GLY A 43 -8.01 1.01 -0.01
C GLY A 43 -9.03 0.42 -0.99
N TRP A 44 -8.80 0.52 -2.30
CA TRP A 44 -9.69 -0.07 -3.31
C TRP A 44 -9.76 -1.59 -3.16
N VAL A 45 -8.61 -2.26 -2.99
CA VAL A 45 -8.57 -3.71 -2.77
C VAL A 45 -9.41 -4.09 -1.54
N PHE A 46 -9.32 -3.32 -0.46
CA PHE A 46 -10.11 -3.56 0.74
C PHE A 46 -11.61 -3.34 0.53
N VAL A 47 -12.03 -2.37 -0.29
CA VAL A 47 -13.43 -2.21 -0.71
C VAL A 47 -13.91 -3.48 -1.40
N TYR A 48 -13.17 -3.99 -2.40
CA TYR A 48 -13.55 -5.22 -3.09
C TYR A 48 -13.66 -6.42 -2.14
N VAL A 49 -12.65 -6.63 -1.27
CA VAL A 49 -12.69 -7.72 -0.28
C VAL A 49 -13.91 -7.61 0.63
N PHE A 50 -14.23 -6.41 1.10
CA PHE A 50 -15.38 -6.18 1.95
C PHE A 50 -16.70 -6.47 1.22
N GLU A 51 -16.89 -5.93 0.02
CA GLU A 51 -18.10 -6.09 -0.79
C GLU A 51 -18.31 -7.56 -1.22
N LEU A 52 -17.22 -8.32 -1.42
CA LEU A 52 -17.26 -9.78 -1.61
C LEU A 52 -17.75 -10.51 -0.37
N ILE A 53 -17.25 -10.16 0.82
CA ILE A 53 -17.60 -10.84 2.08
C ILE A 53 -19.09 -10.62 2.43
N ILE A 54 -19.61 -9.41 2.19
CA ILE A 54 -21.03 -9.09 2.47
C ILE A 54 -21.98 -9.51 1.35
N GLY A 55 -21.47 -10.05 0.24
CA GLY A 55 -22.27 -10.59 -0.87
C GLY A 55 -22.80 -9.56 -1.85
N ASN A 56 -22.36 -8.30 -1.78
CA ASN A 56 -22.75 -7.25 -2.73
C ASN A 56 -22.02 -7.37 -4.08
N PHE A 57 -20.84 -7.99 -4.08
CA PHE A 57 -20.15 -8.40 -5.29
C PHE A 57 -20.30 -9.91 -5.46
N ASP A 58 -21.38 -10.36 -6.10
CA ASP A 58 -21.65 -11.78 -6.25
C ASP A 58 -20.84 -12.39 -7.39
N LEU A 59 -20.01 -13.38 -7.05
CA LEU A 59 -19.20 -14.18 -7.97
C LEU A 59 -19.85 -15.52 -8.35
N SER A 60 -21.03 -15.82 -7.81
CA SER A 60 -21.77 -17.05 -8.13
C SER A 60 -22.34 -17.05 -9.55
N HIS A 61 -22.49 -15.86 -10.15
CA HIS A 61 -22.95 -15.64 -11.51
C HIS A 61 -21.84 -15.04 -12.38
N THR A 62 -21.99 -15.15 -13.71
CA THR A 62 -21.05 -14.56 -14.65
C THR A 62 -21.01 -13.05 -14.48
N VAL A 63 -19.85 -12.53 -14.07
CA VAL A 63 -19.60 -11.10 -13.95
C VAL A 63 -19.57 -10.47 -15.34
N THR A 64 -20.50 -9.54 -15.61
CA THR A 64 -20.55 -8.81 -16.88
C THR A 64 -19.71 -7.53 -16.80
N LYS A 65 -19.30 -7.03 -17.97
CA LYS A 65 -18.60 -5.75 -18.09
C LYS A 65 -19.42 -4.61 -17.47
N ASP A 66 -20.71 -4.54 -17.82
CA ASP A 66 -21.61 -3.48 -17.38
C ASP A 66 -21.78 -3.47 -15.85
N PHE A 67 -21.88 -4.66 -15.23
CA PHE A 67 -21.91 -4.78 -13.78
C PHE A 67 -20.62 -4.28 -13.13
N THR A 68 -19.47 -4.67 -13.67
CA THR A 68 -18.16 -4.27 -13.13
C THR A 68 -17.95 -2.76 -13.24
N GLU A 69 -18.36 -2.16 -14.37
CA GLU A 69 -18.30 -0.72 -14.59
C GLU A 69 -19.23 0.04 -13.64
N TYR A 70 -20.47 -0.44 -13.47
CA TYR A 70 -21.40 0.12 -12.49
C TYR A 70 -20.83 0.06 -11.07
N PHE A 71 -20.36 -1.11 -10.65
CA PHE A 71 -19.79 -1.32 -9.31
C PHE A 71 -18.58 -0.42 -9.07
N PHE A 72 -17.65 -0.34 -10.03
CA PHE A 72 -16.47 0.53 -9.91
C PHE A 72 -16.89 1.99 -9.76
N ASN A 73 -17.85 2.45 -10.57
CA ASN A 73 -18.33 3.82 -10.47
C ASN A 73 -19.01 4.10 -9.13
N GLU A 74 -19.88 3.19 -8.68
CA GLU A 74 -20.62 3.35 -7.43
C GLU A 74 -19.72 3.28 -6.19
N LYS A 75 -18.83 2.29 -6.11
CA LYS A 75 -18.03 2.01 -4.90
C LYS A 75 -16.68 2.71 -4.87
N ILE A 76 -16.12 3.06 -6.03
CA ILE A 76 -14.78 3.64 -6.14
C ILE A 76 -14.85 5.08 -6.66
N SER A 77 -15.32 5.31 -7.90
CA SER A 77 -15.25 6.64 -8.54
C SER A 77 -16.08 7.70 -7.84
N PHE A 78 -17.32 7.36 -7.44
CA PHE A 78 -18.30 8.30 -6.89
C PHE A 78 -18.54 8.12 -5.39
N ASN A 79 -17.72 7.34 -4.70
CA ASN A 79 -17.80 7.14 -3.25
C ASN A 79 -16.47 7.48 -2.54
N PRO A 80 -16.10 8.77 -2.48
CA PRO A 80 -14.85 9.20 -1.87
C PRO A 80 -14.78 8.90 -0.37
N LEU A 81 -15.93 8.87 0.33
CA LEU A 81 -15.97 8.55 1.76
C LEU A 81 -15.69 7.07 2.00
N GLY A 82 -16.30 6.17 1.24
CA GLY A 82 -16.04 4.73 1.32
C GLY A 82 -14.57 4.43 1.05
N VAL A 83 -14.04 4.92 -0.08
CA VAL A 83 -12.61 4.78 -0.41
C VAL A 83 -11.72 5.39 0.68
N GLY A 84 -12.08 6.55 1.21
CA GLY A 84 -11.33 7.21 2.28
C GLY A 84 -11.26 6.39 3.57
N ILE A 85 -12.37 5.77 3.99
CA ILE A 85 -12.43 4.91 5.18
C ILE A 85 -11.52 3.69 5.00
N PHE A 86 -11.64 2.97 3.87
CA PHE A 86 -10.82 1.79 3.62
C PHE A 86 -9.34 2.12 3.39
N THR A 87 -9.04 3.26 2.76
CA THR A 87 -7.67 3.78 2.66
C THR A 87 -7.10 4.09 4.05
N THR A 88 -7.88 4.74 4.93
CA THR A 88 -7.46 5.03 6.31
C THR A 88 -7.20 3.74 7.08
N LEU A 89 -8.06 2.73 6.93
CA LEU A 89 -7.86 1.41 7.51
C LEU A 89 -6.58 0.75 7.00
N PHE A 90 -6.33 0.79 5.69
CA PHE A 90 -5.12 0.24 5.07
C PHE A 90 -3.85 0.94 5.59
N VAL A 91 -3.87 2.27 5.68
CA VAL A 91 -2.77 3.06 6.26
C VAL A 91 -2.56 2.70 7.73
N LEU A 92 -3.63 2.52 8.51
CA LEU A 92 -3.56 2.17 9.92
C LEU A 92 -2.94 0.79 10.14
N ILE A 93 -3.28 -0.20 9.31
CA ILE A 93 -2.64 -1.53 9.34
C ILE A 93 -1.14 -1.41 9.04
N ASN A 94 -0.77 -0.69 7.97
CA ASN A 94 0.64 -0.45 7.64
C ASN A 94 1.38 0.25 8.78
N TYR A 95 0.77 1.27 9.39
CA TYR A 95 1.32 1.97 10.53
C TYR A 95 1.56 1.05 11.73
N ILE A 96 0.62 0.17 12.06
CA ILE A 96 0.78 -0.81 13.15
C ILE A 96 1.96 -1.74 12.87
N ILE A 97 2.10 -2.23 11.64
CA ILE A 97 3.23 -3.09 11.23
C ILE A 97 4.55 -2.33 11.40
N LEU A 98 4.64 -1.10 10.90
CA LEU A 98 5.85 -0.28 11.01
C LEU A 98 6.20 0.07 12.46
N ARG A 99 5.19 0.33 13.30
CA ARG A 99 5.38 0.62 14.74
C ARG A 99 5.93 -0.55 15.53
N ARG A 100 5.72 -1.79 15.08
CA ARG A 100 6.33 -3.00 15.66
C ARG A 100 7.79 -3.21 15.26
N GLY A 101 8.33 -2.36 14.38
CA GLY A 101 9.73 -2.40 13.97
C GLY A 101 10.02 -3.48 12.91
N ILE A 102 11.31 -3.69 12.65
CA ILE A 102 11.77 -4.51 11.51
C ILE A 102 11.49 -5.99 11.75
N ILE A 103 11.86 -6.53 12.92
CA ILE A 103 11.80 -7.97 13.21
C ILE A 103 10.35 -8.40 13.46
N ASP A 104 9.68 -7.77 14.43
CA ASP A 104 8.33 -8.18 14.86
C ASP A 104 7.20 -7.65 13.97
N GLY A 105 7.48 -6.63 13.15
CA GLY A 105 6.54 -6.04 12.21
C GLY A 105 6.78 -6.51 10.79
N ILE A 106 7.78 -5.93 10.14
CA ILE A 106 8.01 -6.06 8.70
C ILE A 106 8.36 -7.50 8.31
N GLU A 107 9.39 -8.08 8.92
CA GLU A 107 9.89 -9.42 8.57
C GLU A 107 8.83 -10.50 8.81
N LYS A 108 8.12 -10.43 9.95
CA LYS A 108 7.05 -11.37 10.27
C LYS A 108 5.88 -11.28 9.28
N SER A 109 5.47 -10.07 8.91
CA SER A 109 4.39 -9.87 7.94
C SER A 109 4.77 -10.42 6.56
N VAL A 110 6.01 -10.16 6.10
CA VAL A 110 6.50 -10.69 4.82
C VAL A 110 6.56 -12.21 4.82
N LYS A 111 7.09 -12.83 5.88
CA LYS A 111 7.15 -14.31 6.00
C LYS A 111 5.77 -14.96 5.94
N PHE A 112 4.74 -14.29 6.46
CA PHE A 112 3.38 -14.80 6.44
C PHE A 112 2.67 -14.55 5.09
N LEU A 113 2.84 -13.36 4.51
CA LEU A 113 2.12 -12.95 3.30
C LEU A 113 2.71 -13.51 2.01
N MET A 114 4.04 -13.68 1.95
CA MET A 114 4.71 -14.12 0.72
C MET A 114 4.29 -15.52 0.24
N PRO A 115 4.07 -16.53 1.11
CA PRO A 115 3.54 -17.83 0.68
C PRO A 115 2.04 -17.83 0.36
N LEU A 116 1.30 -16.79 0.76
CA LEU A 116 -0.14 -16.67 0.56
C LEU A 116 -0.48 -16.09 -0.82
N LEU A 117 0.45 -15.33 -1.40
CA LEU A 117 0.39 -14.79 -2.76
C LEU A 117 0.63 -15.88 -3.81
#